data_AF-A0A960QAZ3-F1
#
_entry.id   AF-A0A960QAZ3-F1
#
_cell.length_a   1.000
_cell.length_b   1.000
_cell.length_c   1.000
_cell.angle_alpha   90.00
_cell.angle_beta   90.00
_cell.angle_gamma   90.00
#
_symmetry.space_group_name_H-M   'P 1'
#
loop_
_entity.id
_entity.type
_entity.pdbx_description
1 polymer ?
#
loop_
_entity_poly.entity_id
_entity_poly.type
_entity_poly.pdbx_seq_one_letter_code
_entity_poly.pdbx_strand_id
1 'polypeptide(L)'
;PACVVVCPTEAILVGDLDDPTSRVARMVGREPLAVRRPEKDTRPKLFYRGAHQATLDPLAARRPAGDLFLWSEQKTGGDHVVSGHPAAGSSAAAVLAYDVPHRAPWDWRVSLYTLTKGVSAGAYLLTAALVAVGVLDPAGALWRWVAPVVGLVFLALTGALLVWDLEHPERFYLIFTRPQWKSWLVRGGFLLGGYGVVLAAHLVITATGAEAWLGRLSLVGALLAIATAVYTAYLFAQARARDLWQSPLLPPHLLVQALMAGAAVLLPAAAWVEVAAAPALATVLAATAVMHLFLVAGEVTLGHPTAHARRAIEEMTRGRFAAWFWSGMALAALAVAAPWLGVPALSAAVALGGLLAFEHAYVQAGQSVPLA
;
A
#
# COMPACT_ATOMS: atom_id res chain seq x y z
N PRO A 1 34.14 -9.74 -1.46
CA PRO A 1 33.89 -8.80 -2.59
C PRO A 1 35.22 -8.27 -3.13
N ALA A 2 35.36 -8.11 -4.45
CA ALA A 2 36.63 -7.66 -5.04
C ALA A 2 37.10 -6.33 -4.45
N CYS A 3 36.19 -5.36 -4.28
CA CYS A 3 36.46 -4.06 -3.66
C CYS A 3 36.98 -4.13 -2.22
N VAL A 4 36.68 -5.20 -1.47
CA VAL A 4 37.17 -5.40 -0.09
C VAL A 4 38.59 -5.97 -0.10
N VAL A 5 38.85 -6.95 -0.97
CA VAL A 5 40.14 -7.63 -1.06
C VAL A 5 41.24 -6.70 -1.56
N VAL A 6 40.91 -5.80 -2.48
CA VAL A 6 41.88 -4.89 -3.10
C VAL A 6 42.03 -3.55 -2.36
N CYS A 7 41.25 -3.29 -1.31
CA CYS A 7 41.28 -1.99 -0.63
C CYS A 7 42.52 -1.90 0.29
N PRO A 8 43.52 -1.06 -0.05
CA PRO A 8 44.76 -1.00 0.73
C PRO A 8 44.55 -0.41 2.13
N THR A 9 43.51 0.41 2.30
CA THR A 9 43.16 1.03 3.58
C THR A 9 42.16 0.21 4.40
N GLU A 10 41.71 -0.93 3.88
CA GLU A 10 40.69 -1.79 4.50
C GLU A 10 39.41 -1.02 4.90
N ALA A 11 39.01 -0.04 4.06
CA ALA A 11 37.88 0.85 4.34
C ALA A 11 36.52 0.12 4.49
N ILE A 12 36.43 -1.12 3.99
CA ILE A 12 35.27 -1.99 4.17
C ILE A 12 35.78 -3.32 4.74
N LEU A 13 35.17 -3.77 5.83
CA LEU A 13 35.42 -5.07 6.45
C LEU A 13 34.17 -5.94 6.32
N VAL A 14 34.34 -7.17 5.81
CA VAL A 14 33.27 -8.16 5.70
C VAL A 14 33.67 -9.40 6.47
N GLY A 15 32.76 -9.90 7.30
CA GLY A 15 33.00 -11.06 8.15
C GLY A 15 31.69 -11.56 8.76
N ASP A 16 31.77 -12.71 9.42
CA ASP A 16 30.64 -13.31 10.13
C ASP A 16 30.40 -12.60 11.46
N LEU A 17 29.17 -12.13 11.69
CA LEU A 17 28.78 -11.49 12.95
C LEU A 17 28.49 -12.51 14.05
N ASP A 18 28.17 -13.75 13.69
CA ASP A 18 27.82 -14.82 14.62
C ASP A 18 29.07 -15.54 15.15
N ASP A 19 30.22 -15.40 14.48
CA ASP A 19 31.51 -15.88 14.95
C ASP A 19 32.22 -14.82 15.82
N PRO A 20 32.30 -15.01 17.16
CA PRO A 20 32.94 -14.04 18.06
C PRO A 20 34.45 -13.88 17.83
N THR A 21 35.07 -14.83 17.12
CA THR A 21 36.49 -14.77 16.76
C THR A 21 36.76 -13.96 15.49
N SER A 22 35.71 -13.61 14.75
CA SER A 22 35.82 -12.83 13.52
C SER A 22 36.28 -11.40 13.82
N ARG A 23 37.03 -10.81 12.88
CA ARG A 23 37.51 -9.43 13.00
C ARG A 23 36.36 -8.43 13.11
N VAL A 24 35.27 -8.67 12.37
CA VAL A 24 34.08 -7.80 12.37
C VAL A 24 33.33 -7.90 13.68
N ALA A 25 33.07 -9.11 14.20
CA ALA A 25 32.37 -9.29 15.48
C ALA A 25 33.14 -8.64 16.65
N ARG A 26 34.47 -8.78 16.68
CA ARG A 26 35.31 -8.08 17.67
C ARG A 26 35.24 -6.56 17.55
N MET A 27 35.18 -6.02 16.34
CA MET A 27 35.08 -4.58 16.09
C MET A 27 33.73 -4.04 16.56
N VAL A 28 32.64 -4.72 16.19
CA VAL A 28 31.28 -4.37 16.63
C VAL A 28 31.13 -4.39 18.16
N GLY A 29 31.78 -5.35 18.83
CA GLY A 29 31.71 -5.46 20.28
C GLY A 29 32.63 -4.52 21.08
N ARG A 30 33.59 -3.84 20.45
CA ARG A 30 34.64 -3.06 21.15
C ARG A 30 34.76 -1.62 20.72
N GLU A 31 34.30 -1.27 19.52
CA GLU A 31 34.49 0.06 18.95
C GLU A 31 33.19 0.87 18.94
N PRO A 32 33.27 2.21 19.02
CA PRO A 32 32.11 3.08 18.85
C PRO A 32 31.71 3.09 17.36
N LEU A 33 30.71 2.29 17.02
CA LEU A 33 30.15 2.20 15.67
C LEU A 33 28.75 2.83 15.63
N ALA A 34 28.44 3.46 14.49
CA ALA A 34 27.12 3.97 14.18
C ALA A 34 26.37 3.02 13.24
N VAL A 35 25.04 3.00 13.34
CA VAL A 35 24.15 2.31 12.41
C VAL A 35 23.07 3.30 11.95
N ARG A 36 22.49 3.04 10.78
CA ARG A 36 21.37 3.83 10.27
C ARG A 36 20.08 3.41 10.97
N ARG A 37 19.33 4.39 11.48
CA ARG A 37 17.99 4.24 12.07
C ARG A 37 17.82 3.06 13.05
N PRO A 38 18.61 2.99 14.14
CA PRO A 38 18.52 1.90 15.11
C PRO A 38 17.10 1.72 15.69
N GLU A 39 16.31 2.79 15.77
CA GLU A 39 14.93 2.78 16.25
C GLU A 39 13.97 1.92 15.39
N LYS A 40 14.37 1.53 14.17
CA LYS A 40 13.58 0.66 13.30
C LYS A 40 13.74 -0.84 13.57
N ASP A 41 14.66 -1.22 14.46
CA ASP A 41 14.85 -2.60 14.91
C ASP A 41 15.01 -3.59 13.72
N THR A 42 15.74 -3.18 12.68
CA THR A 42 15.92 -3.99 11.46
C THR A 42 17.04 -5.02 11.56
N ARG A 43 17.68 -5.15 12.75
CA ARG A 43 18.87 -5.98 12.99
C ARG A 43 19.98 -5.67 11.96
N PRO A 44 20.60 -4.48 12.03
CA PRO A 44 21.52 -4.01 11.02
C PRO A 44 22.71 -4.96 10.85
N LYS A 45 23.11 -5.17 9.59
CA LYS A 45 24.30 -5.94 9.21
C LYS A 45 25.45 -5.05 8.72
N LEU A 46 25.25 -3.74 8.75
CA LEU A 46 26.19 -2.73 8.27
C LEU A 46 26.44 -1.72 9.39
N PHE A 47 27.71 -1.53 9.72
CA PHE A 47 28.16 -0.68 10.81
C PHE A 47 29.19 0.31 10.27
N TYR A 48 29.12 1.55 10.76
CA TYR A 48 29.96 2.64 10.29
C TYR A 48 30.87 3.12 11.40
N ARG A 49 32.18 3.15 11.14
CA ARG A 49 33.17 3.73 12.04
C ARG A 49 33.46 5.17 11.62
N GLY A 50 33.31 6.12 12.54
CA GLY A 50 33.64 7.53 12.30
C GLY A 50 32.74 8.25 11.28
N ALA A 51 31.57 7.69 10.95
CA ALA A 51 30.65 8.34 10.02
C ALA A 51 29.94 9.54 10.67
N HIS A 52 29.91 10.65 9.94
CA HIS A 52 29.14 11.83 10.33
C HIS A 52 27.64 11.61 10.07
N GLN A 53 26.76 12.17 10.91
CA GLN A 53 25.30 12.01 10.77
C GLN A 53 24.80 12.48 9.40
N ALA A 54 25.39 13.55 8.85
CA ALA A 54 25.07 14.05 7.50
C ALA A 54 25.35 13.05 6.35
N THR A 55 26.12 11.99 6.59
CA THR A 55 26.38 10.90 5.63
C THR A 55 25.48 9.67 5.88
N LEU A 56 24.92 9.57 7.09
CA LEU A 56 24.04 8.47 7.48
C LEU A 56 22.57 8.80 7.19
N ASP A 57 22.16 10.06 7.39
CA ASP A 57 20.82 10.54 7.09
C ASP A 57 20.78 11.29 5.74
N PRO A 58 20.10 10.75 4.71
CA PRO A 58 19.98 11.38 3.39
C PRO A 58 19.14 12.67 3.41
N LEU A 59 18.43 12.97 4.51
CA LEU A 59 17.71 14.23 4.71
C LEU A 59 18.53 15.26 5.50
N ALA A 60 19.73 14.91 6.00
CA ALA A 60 20.55 15.82 6.80
C ALA A 60 21.43 16.76 5.96
N ALA A 61 21.84 16.35 4.76
CA ALA A 61 22.64 17.17 3.85
C ALA A 61 21.75 17.96 2.88
N ARG A 62 22.14 19.20 2.58
CA ARG A 62 21.43 20.06 1.62
C ARG A 62 21.80 19.66 0.19
N ARG A 63 20.80 19.60 -0.68
CA ARG A 63 21.01 19.47 -2.13
C ARG A 63 21.52 20.79 -2.74
N PRO A 64 22.56 20.77 -3.60
CA PRO A 64 23.05 21.97 -4.27
C PRO A 64 21.95 22.63 -5.12
N ALA A 65 21.99 23.97 -5.22
CA ALA A 65 21.03 24.71 -6.02
C ALA A 65 21.20 24.38 -7.52
N GLY A 66 20.08 24.25 -8.23
CA GLY A 66 20.08 23.92 -9.66
C GLY A 66 20.54 22.49 -9.99
N ASP A 67 20.54 21.58 -9.00
CA ASP A 67 20.99 20.19 -9.16
C ASP A 67 22.44 20.06 -9.69
N LEU A 68 23.27 21.07 -9.40
CA LEU A 68 24.67 21.13 -9.77
C LEU A 68 25.53 20.35 -8.77
N PHE A 69 25.56 19.01 -8.91
CA PHE A 69 26.48 18.18 -8.14
C PHE A 69 27.90 18.28 -8.70
N LEU A 70 28.89 17.98 -7.85
CA LEU A 70 30.30 18.15 -8.19
C LEU A 70 30.74 17.17 -9.30
N TRP A 71 30.13 15.98 -9.35
CA TRP A 71 30.52 14.88 -10.26
C TRP A 71 29.34 14.10 -10.85
N SER A 72 28.12 14.66 -10.84
CA SER A 72 26.94 13.99 -11.41
C SER A 72 25.88 14.96 -11.92
N GLU A 73 25.14 14.51 -12.92
CA GLU A 73 23.84 15.11 -13.26
C GLU A 73 22.73 14.29 -12.61
N GLN A 74 21.70 14.96 -12.10
CA GLN A 74 20.54 14.23 -11.60
C GLN A 74 19.66 13.77 -12.76
N LYS A 75 19.33 12.48 -12.77
CA LYS A 75 18.18 12.01 -13.57
C LYS A 75 16.90 12.63 -13.02
N THR A 76 16.22 13.38 -13.87
CA THR A 76 14.88 13.93 -13.62
C THR A 76 13.83 12.92 -14.11
N GLY A 77 12.79 12.66 -13.31
CA GLY A 77 11.72 11.71 -13.67
C GLY A 77 10.99 11.11 -12.48
N GLY A 78 9.74 10.65 -12.70
CA GLY A 78 8.86 10.11 -11.66
C GLY A 78 9.32 8.79 -11.04
N ASP A 79 10.01 7.96 -11.82
CA ASP A 79 10.33 6.58 -11.44
C ASP A 79 11.61 6.46 -10.60
N HIS A 80 12.31 7.57 -10.37
CA HIS A 80 13.56 7.59 -9.61
C HIS A 80 13.34 8.27 -8.25
N VAL A 81 13.98 7.69 -7.24
CA VAL A 81 14.14 8.20 -5.88
C VAL A 81 15.53 8.80 -5.80
N VAL A 82 15.57 10.08 -5.46
CA VAL A 82 16.78 10.89 -5.35
C VAL A 82 17.02 11.26 -3.88
N SER A 83 18.24 11.64 -3.54
CA SER A 83 18.55 12.22 -2.23
C SER A 83 17.64 13.42 -1.94
N GLY A 84 17.17 13.54 -0.69
CA GLY A 84 15.98 14.32 -0.37
C GLY A 84 16.24 15.81 -0.45
N HIS A 85 15.17 16.59 -0.53
CA HIS A 85 15.24 18.05 -0.48
C HIS A 85 14.68 18.56 0.86
N PRO A 86 15.45 18.56 1.96
CA PRO A 86 14.98 19.17 3.19
C PRO A 86 14.80 20.68 2.92
N ALA A 87 13.55 21.18 3.06
CA ALA A 87 13.26 22.61 2.99
C ALA A 87 13.89 23.39 4.17
N ALA A 88 14.17 22.67 5.26
CA ALA A 88 14.92 23.16 6.41
C ALA A 88 15.90 22.06 6.86
N GLY A 89 17.19 22.24 6.59
CA GLY A 89 18.23 21.36 7.12
C GLY A 89 18.55 21.74 8.57
N SER A 90 18.66 20.76 9.47
CA SER A 90 19.17 20.96 10.84
C SER A 90 20.71 21.06 10.88
N SER A 91 21.40 20.75 9.78
CA SER A 91 22.85 20.74 9.67
C SER A 91 23.29 21.74 8.60
N ALA A 92 23.46 23.01 8.98
CA ALA A 92 23.73 24.13 8.06
C ALA A 92 25.04 24.03 7.23
N ALA A 93 25.85 22.97 7.37
CA ALA A 93 27.19 22.89 6.80
C ALA A 93 27.42 21.79 5.74
N ALA A 94 26.57 20.77 5.65
CA ALA A 94 26.81 19.65 4.72
C ALA A 94 26.02 19.82 3.42
N VAL A 95 26.73 19.79 2.28
CA VAL A 95 26.15 19.82 0.93
C VAL A 95 26.42 18.48 0.26
N LEU A 96 25.40 17.93 -0.41
CA LEU A 96 25.54 16.70 -1.20
C LEU A 96 26.50 16.93 -2.37
N ALA A 97 27.63 16.23 -2.36
CA ALA A 97 28.63 16.31 -3.43
C ALA A 97 28.28 15.45 -4.66
N TYR A 98 27.59 14.32 -4.44
CA TYR A 98 27.19 13.34 -5.45
C TYR A 98 25.96 12.56 -4.96
N ASP A 99 25.09 12.13 -5.87
CA ASP A 99 23.91 11.30 -5.58
C ASP A 99 23.75 10.18 -6.62
N VAL A 100 23.24 9.02 -6.17
CA VAL A 100 22.89 7.89 -7.04
C VAL A 100 21.37 7.73 -7.05
N PRO A 101 20.68 8.07 -8.14
CA PRO A 101 19.24 7.85 -8.23
C PRO A 101 18.94 6.36 -8.28
N HIS A 102 17.98 5.91 -7.46
CA HIS A 102 17.51 4.52 -7.44
C HIS A 102 16.11 4.43 -8.03
N ARG A 103 15.80 3.37 -8.78
CA ARG A 103 14.44 3.16 -9.28
C ARG A 103 13.51 2.82 -8.11
N ALA A 104 12.34 3.44 -8.08
CA ALA A 104 11.29 3.05 -7.15
C ALA A 104 10.87 1.59 -7.44
N PRO A 105 10.85 0.71 -6.43
CA PRO A 105 10.58 -0.72 -6.66
C PRO A 105 9.15 -1.00 -7.09
N TRP A 106 8.20 -0.16 -6.70
CA TRP A 106 6.77 -0.36 -6.95
C TRP A 106 6.22 0.70 -7.90
N ASP A 107 5.68 0.28 -9.02
CA ASP A 107 5.08 1.21 -9.99
C ASP A 107 3.55 1.27 -9.85
N TRP A 108 2.87 1.77 -10.88
CA TRP A 108 1.42 1.90 -10.94
C TRP A 108 0.68 0.56 -10.75
N ARG A 109 1.30 -0.59 -11.03
CA ARG A 109 0.70 -1.92 -10.81
C ARG A 109 0.37 -2.13 -9.34
N VAL A 110 1.25 -1.64 -8.46
CA VAL A 110 1.05 -1.68 -7.01
C VAL A 110 -0.13 -0.79 -6.58
N SER A 111 -0.35 0.35 -7.25
CA SER A 111 -1.52 1.20 -7.01
C SER A 111 -2.80 0.60 -7.60
N LEU A 112 -2.73 -0.13 -8.72
CA LEU A 112 -3.93 -0.72 -9.32
C LEU A 112 -4.37 -2.00 -8.58
N TYR A 113 -3.44 -2.80 -8.05
CA TYR A 113 -3.85 -3.99 -7.30
C TYR A 113 -4.56 -3.62 -5.99
N THR A 114 -4.20 -2.51 -5.33
CA THR A 114 -4.92 -2.06 -4.12
C THR A 114 -6.38 -1.80 -4.41
N LEU A 115 -6.69 -1.11 -5.50
CA LEU A 115 -8.05 -0.84 -5.95
C LEU A 115 -8.79 -2.12 -6.33
N THR A 116 -8.21 -2.95 -7.22
CA THR A 116 -8.89 -4.16 -7.69
C THR A 116 -9.17 -5.13 -6.53
N LYS A 117 -8.23 -5.26 -5.60
CA LYS A 117 -8.40 -6.03 -4.38
C LYS A 117 -9.48 -5.40 -3.48
N GLY A 118 -9.51 -4.08 -3.37
CA GLY A 118 -10.53 -3.32 -2.65
C GLY A 118 -11.93 -3.57 -3.20
N VAL A 119 -12.11 -3.53 -4.54
CA VAL A 119 -13.37 -3.89 -5.20
C VAL A 119 -13.78 -5.33 -4.86
N SER A 120 -12.84 -6.28 -4.97
CA SER A 120 -13.10 -7.69 -4.71
C SER A 120 -13.56 -7.95 -3.27
N ALA A 121 -12.82 -7.44 -2.28
CA ALA A 121 -13.17 -7.57 -0.87
C ALA A 121 -14.43 -6.79 -0.52
N GLY A 122 -14.53 -5.55 -1.01
CA GLY A 122 -15.62 -4.63 -0.72
C GLY A 122 -16.97 -5.12 -1.21
N ALA A 123 -17.05 -5.62 -2.46
CA ALA A 123 -18.30 -6.08 -3.04
C ALA A 123 -18.94 -7.22 -2.22
N TYR A 124 -18.13 -8.19 -1.81
CA TYR A 124 -18.59 -9.32 -0.98
C TYR A 124 -18.90 -8.89 0.45
N LEU A 125 -17.99 -8.14 1.09
CA LEU A 125 -18.16 -7.71 2.48
C LEU A 125 -19.40 -6.85 2.65
N LEU A 126 -19.61 -5.89 1.75
CA LEU A 126 -20.74 -4.97 1.81
C LEU A 126 -22.07 -5.69 1.64
N THR A 127 -22.19 -6.56 0.62
CA THR A 127 -23.44 -7.31 0.42
C THR A 127 -23.71 -8.28 1.55
N ALA A 128 -22.68 -8.97 2.07
CA ALA A 128 -22.82 -9.82 3.26
C ALA A 128 -23.34 -9.03 4.47
N ALA A 129 -22.79 -7.84 4.71
CA ALA A 129 -23.20 -6.97 5.81
C ALA A 129 -24.64 -6.47 5.62
N LEU A 130 -25.01 -6.02 4.42
CA LEU A 130 -26.35 -5.51 4.12
C LEU A 130 -27.42 -6.61 4.20
N VAL A 131 -27.10 -7.84 3.81
CA VAL A 131 -27.96 -9.00 4.04
C VAL A 131 -28.10 -9.28 5.54
N ALA A 132 -27.00 -9.25 6.30
CA ALA A 132 -27.02 -9.52 7.73
C ALA A 132 -27.86 -8.51 8.54
N VAL A 133 -27.92 -7.25 8.11
CA VAL A 133 -28.76 -6.21 8.74
C VAL A 133 -30.17 -6.12 8.13
N GLY A 134 -30.51 -6.97 7.16
CA GLY A 134 -31.85 -7.03 6.54
C GLY A 134 -32.16 -5.92 5.54
N VAL A 135 -31.15 -5.21 5.03
CA VAL A 135 -31.32 -4.20 3.96
C VAL A 135 -31.39 -4.85 2.58
N LEU A 136 -30.68 -5.95 2.36
CA LEU A 136 -30.77 -6.77 1.15
C LEU A 136 -31.47 -8.09 1.44
N ASP A 137 -32.23 -8.58 0.46
CA ASP A 137 -32.82 -9.91 0.51
C ASP A 137 -31.72 -10.98 0.36
N PRO A 138 -31.60 -11.96 1.28
CA PRO A 138 -30.72 -13.10 1.10
C PRO A 138 -30.97 -13.89 -0.21
N ALA A 139 -32.17 -13.81 -0.78
CA ALA A 139 -32.52 -14.41 -2.06
C ALA A 139 -32.17 -13.51 -3.27
N GLY A 140 -31.78 -12.26 -3.03
CA GLY A 140 -31.50 -11.24 -4.04
C GLY A 140 -30.32 -11.57 -4.96
N ALA A 141 -30.39 -11.06 -6.19
CA ALA A 141 -29.39 -11.31 -7.22
C ALA A 141 -28.03 -10.67 -6.88
N LEU A 142 -28.03 -9.54 -6.18
CA LEU A 142 -26.80 -8.86 -5.77
C LEU A 142 -25.93 -9.73 -4.88
N TRP A 143 -26.53 -10.36 -3.87
CA TRP A 143 -25.84 -11.24 -2.93
C TRP A 143 -25.45 -12.57 -3.57
N ARG A 144 -26.41 -13.24 -4.22
CA ARG A 144 -26.23 -14.62 -4.69
C ARG A 144 -25.28 -14.76 -5.88
N TRP A 145 -25.24 -13.74 -6.74
CA TRP A 145 -24.54 -13.81 -8.02
C TRP A 145 -23.56 -12.65 -8.22
N VAL A 146 -24.03 -11.40 -8.14
CA VAL A 146 -23.22 -10.25 -8.56
C VAL A 146 -21.99 -10.08 -7.68
N ALA A 147 -22.15 -10.02 -6.36
CA ALA A 147 -21.05 -9.81 -5.43
C ALA A 147 -19.95 -10.88 -5.51
N PRO A 148 -20.25 -12.20 -5.47
CA PRO A 148 -19.23 -13.22 -5.62
C PRO A 148 -18.59 -13.27 -7.00
N VAL A 149 -19.33 -13.00 -8.10
CA VAL A 149 -18.75 -12.89 -9.46
C VAL A 149 -17.79 -11.70 -9.56
N VAL A 150 -18.24 -10.51 -9.17
CA VAL A 150 -17.39 -9.30 -9.14
C VAL A 150 -16.19 -9.55 -8.24
N GLY A 151 -16.40 -10.15 -7.07
CA GLY A 151 -15.36 -10.60 -6.16
C GLY A 151 -14.30 -11.43 -6.86
N LEU A 152 -14.68 -12.52 -7.54
CA LEU A 152 -13.74 -13.42 -8.21
C LEU A 152 -13.02 -12.77 -9.38
N VAL A 153 -13.74 -12.03 -10.22
CA VAL A 153 -13.15 -11.34 -11.38
C VAL A 153 -12.07 -10.38 -10.91
N PHE A 154 -12.39 -9.52 -9.94
CA PHE A 154 -11.43 -8.55 -9.43
C PHE A 154 -10.31 -9.20 -8.62
N LEU A 155 -10.57 -10.31 -7.91
CA LEU A 155 -9.53 -11.08 -7.24
C LEU A 155 -8.55 -11.72 -8.24
N ALA A 156 -9.07 -12.22 -9.37
CA ALA A 156 -8.25 -12.77 -10.44
C ALA A 156 -7.41 -11.66 -11.11
N LEU A 157 -7.98 -10.47 -11.33
CA LEU A 157 -7.24 -9.30 -11.79
C LEU A 157 -6.13 -8.90 -10.80
N THR A 158 -6.43 -8.89 -9.49
CA THR A 158 -5.43 -8.67 -8.44
C THR A 158 -4.31 -9.71 -8.52
N GLY A 159 -4.65 -11.00 -8.65
CA GLY A 159 -3.66 -12.07 -8.79
C GLY A 159 -2.77 -11.89 -10.03
N ALA A 160 -3.37 -11.55 -11.18
CA ALA A 160 -2.64 -11.30 -12.42
C ALA A 160 -1.68 -10.09 -12.30
N LEU A 161 -2.15 -8.99 -11.69
CA LEU A 161 -1.32 -7.81 -11.44
C LEU A 161 -0.14 -8.13 -10.51
N LEU A 162 -0.37 -8.89 -9.45
CA LEU A 162 0.67 -9.29 -8.52
C LEU A 162 1.71 -10.21 -9.17
N VAL A 163 1.29 -11.14 -10.04
CA VAL A 163 2.24 -11.99 -10.79
C VAL A 163 3.02 -11.17 -11.80
N TRP A 164 2.38 -10.22 -12.49
CA TRP A 164 3.04 -9.33 -13.44
C TRP A 164 4.03 -8.38 -12.78
N ASP A 165 3.77 -7.92 -11.56
CA ASP A 165 4.68 -7.05 -10.80
C ASP A 165 6.03 -7.73 -10.47
N LEU A 166 6.07 -9.06 -10.40
CA LEU A 166 7.29 -9.81 -10.14
C LEU A 166 8.30 -9.64 -11.29
N GLU A 167 9.57 -9.47 -10.93
CA GLU A 167 10.68 -9.46 -11.90
C GLU A 167 10.86 -10.83 -12.58
N HIS A 168 10.53 -11.91 -11.86
CA HIS A 168 10.61 -13.30 -12.33
C HIS A 168 9.25 -13.98 -12.14
N PRO A 169 8.25 -13.70 -13.00
CA PRO A 169 6.86 -14.16 -12.83
C PRO A 169 6.74 -15.69 -12.84
N GLU A 170 7.66 -16.40 -13.51
CA GLU A 170 7.69 -17.86 -13.57
C GLU A 170 7.93 -18.51 -12.19
N ARG A 171 8.46 -17.75 -11.22
CA ARG A 171 8.77 -18.24 -9.87
C ARG A 171 7.65 -18.02 -8.87
N PHE A 172 6.49 -17.50 -9.29
CA PHE A 172 5.39 -17.19 -8.37
C PHE A 172 4.94 -18.42 -7.54
N TYR A 173 4.99 -19.62 -8.12
CA TYR A 173 4.60 -20.87 -7.45
C TYR A 173 5.46 -21.18 -6.21
N LEU A 174 6.64 -20.57 -6.07
CA LEU A 174 7.49 -20.68 -4.88
C LEU A 174 6.84 -20.09 -3.64
N ILE A 175 5.91 -19.13 -3.80
CA ILE A 175 5.12 -18.59 -2.68
C ILE A 175 4.35 -19.73 -1.99
N PHE A 176 3.81 -20.67 -2.77
CA PHE A 176 2.99 -21.77 -2.26
C PHE A 176 3.82 -23.02 -1.92
N THR A 177 4.90 -23.28 -2.66
CA THR A 177 5.72 -24.49 -2.48
C THR A 177 6.88 -24.32 -1.50
N ARG A 178 7.38 -23.09 -1.28
CA ARG A 178 8.48 -22.77 -0.35
C ARG A 178 8.16 -21.51 0.48
N PRO A 179 7.11 -21.53 1.32
CA PRO A 179 6.63 -20.34 2.01
C PRO A 179 7.60 -19.83 3.09
N GLN A 180 7.91 -18.54 3.05
CA GLN A 180 8.53 -17.81 4.16
C GLN A 180 7.46 -17.11 5.01
N TRP A 181 6.99 -17.78 6.06
CA TRP A 181 5.85 -17.34 6.88
C TRP A 181 6.04 -16.04 7.65
N LYS A 182 7.25 -15.48 7.69
CA LYS A 182 7.51 -14.12 8.22
C LYS A 182 7.18 -13.02 7.21
N SER A 183 7.01 -13.36 5.93
CA SER A 183 6.68 -12.42 4.86
C SER A 183 5.17 -12.21 4.75
N TRP A 184 4.73 -10.95 4.75
CA TRP A 184 3.34 -10.60 4.48
C TRP A 184 2.93 -10.84 3.04
N LEU A 185 3.88 -10.87 2.10
CA LEU A 185 3.60 -11.24 0.71
C LEU A 185 3.14 -12.70 0.62
N VAL A 186 3.80 -13.60 1.35
CA VAL A 186 3.41 -15.02 1.42
C VAL A 186 2.07 -15.19 2.12
N ARG A 187 1.89 -14.57 3.29
CA ARG A 187 0.61 -14.60 4.02
C ARG A 187 -0.55 -14.06 3.17
N GLY A 188 -0.31 -12.96 2.45
CA GLY A 188 -1.25 -12.36 1.52
C GLY A 188 -1.63 -13.32 0.39
N GLY A 189 -0.66 -14.02 -0.22
CA GLY A 189 -0.93 -15.02 -1.26
C GLY A 189 -1.87 -16.15 -0.79
N PHE A 190 -1.63 -16.72 0.39
CA PHE A 190 -2.52 -17.74 0.97
C PHE A 190 -3.90 -17.17 1.34
N LEU A 191 -3.94 -15.93 1.85
CA LEU A 191 -5.18 -15.26 2.19
C LEU A 191 -6.06 -15.02 0.95
N LEU A 192 -5.48 -14.49 -0.14
CA LEU A 192 -6.16 -14.28 -1.41
C LEU A 192 -6.66 -15.63 -1.99
N GLY A 193 -5.83 -16.67 -1.94
CA GLY A 193 -6.22 -18.01 -2.38
C GLY A 193 -7.40 -18.57 -1.59
N GLY A 194 -7.36 -18.49 -0.27
CA GLY A 194 -8.46 -18.93 0.60
C GLY A 194 -9.73 -18.11 0.39
N TYR A 195 -9.62 -16.79 0.22
CA TYR A 195 -10.75 -15.93 -0.11
C TYR A 195 -11.38 -16.30 -1.46
N GLY A 196 -10.55 -16.56 -2.48
CA GLY A 196 -11.03 -17.02 -3.78
C GLY A 196 -11.78 -18.36 -3.71
N VAL A 197 -11.32 -19.30 -2.89
CA VAL A 197 -12.05 -20.55 -2.64
C VAL A 197 -13.43 -20.28 -2.03
N VAL A 198 -13.54 -19.34 -1.08
CA VAL A 198 -14.83 -18.98 -0.48
C VAL A 198 -15.78 -18.35 -1.48
N LEU A 199 -15.30 -17.43 -2.34
CA LEU A 199 -16.13 -16.84 -3.38
C LEU A 199 -16.60 -17.88 -4.40
N ALA A 200 -15.73 -18.80 -4.81
CA ALA A 200 -16.08 -19.90 -5.69
C ALA A 200 -17.10 -20.85 -5.03
N ALA A 201 -16.90 -21.19 -3.76
CA ALA A 201 -17.83 -22.00 -2.99
C ALA A 201 -19.21 -21.33 -2.87
N HIS A 202 -19.26 -20.00 -2.68
CA HIS A 202 -20.51 -19.26 -2.68
C HIS A 202 -21.27 -19.46 -4.00
N LEU A 203 -20.61 -19.27 -5.15
CA LEU A 203 -21.25 -19.48 -6.45
C LEU A 203 -21.74 -20.91 -6.67
N VAL A 204 -20.94 -21.91 -6.27
CA VAL A 204 -21.34 -23.32 -6.36
C VAL A 204 -22.58 -23.57 -5.49
N ILE A 205 -22.60 -23.10 -4.24
CA ILE A 205 -23.76 -23.24 -3.34
C ILE A 205 -25.00 -22.62 -3.98
N THR A 206 -24.89 -21.38 -4.49
CA THR A 206 -25.98 -20.70 -5.19
C THR A 206 -26.46 -21.49 -6.40
N ALA A 207 -25.56 -22.03 -7.22
CA ALA A 207 -25.92 -22.80 -8.42
C ALA A 207 -26.58 -24.15 -8.11
N THR A 208 -26.22 -24.77 -6.97
CA THR A 208 -26.77 -26.07 -6.55
C THR A 208 -28.08 -25.99 -5.77
N GLY A 209 -28.59 -24.80 -5.45
CA GLY A 209 -29.80 -24.65 -4.63
C GLY A 209 -29.58 -24.97 -3.14
N ALA A 210 -28.34 -24.84 -2.66
CA ALA A 210 -27.96 -25.19 -1.29
C ALA A 210 -27.88 -23.94 -0.37
N GLU A 211 -28.73 -22.94 -0.59
CA GLU A 211 -28.60 -21.59 -0.02
C GLU A 211 -28.60 -21.55 1.51
N ALA A 212 -29.13 -22.59 2.17
CA ALA A 212 -29.05 -22.76 3.61
C ALA A 212 -27.61 -22.69 4.16
N TRP A 213 -26.61 -22.98 3.34
CA TRP A 213 -25.19 -22.89 3.71
C TRP A 213 -24.58 -21.50 3.53
N LEU A 214 -25.22 -20.61 2.75
CA LEU A 214 -24.67 -19.27 2.47
C LEU A 214 -24.54 -18.44 3.75
N GLY A 215 -25.46 -18.58 4.70
CA GLY A 215 -25.38 -17.87 5.99
C GLY A 215 -24.17 -18.28 6.84
N ARG A 216 -23.71 -19.53 6.75
CA ARG A 216 -22.49 -19.98 7.45
C ARG A 216 -21.24 -19.55 6.71
N LEU A 217 -21.27 -19.63 5.39
CA LEU A 217 -20.16 -19.22 4.54
C LEU A 217 -19.95 -17.70 4.56
N SER A 218 -21.01 -16.92 4.73
CA SER A 218 -20.94 -15.45 4.73
C SER A 218 -20.07 -14.91 5.86
N LEU A 219 -20.11 -15.51 7.05
CA LEU A 219 -19.24 -15.12 8.16
C LEU A 219 -17.76 -15.34 7.81
N VAL A 220 -17.42 -16.53 7.32
CA VAL A 220 -16.04 -16.85 6.92
C VAL A 220 -15.59 -15.95 5.77
N GLY A 221 -16.45 -15.75 4.78
CA GLY A 221 -16.17 -14.88 3.64
C GLY A 221 -16.03 -13.41 4.03
N ALA A 222 -16.82 -12.91 4.98
CA ALA A 222 -16.71 -11.55 5.49
C ALA A 222 -15.38 -11.35 6.24
N LEU A 223 -14.99 -12.29 7.10
CA LEU A 223 -13.70 -12.23 7.80
C LEU A 223 -12.52 -12.26 6.82
N LEU A 224 -12.57 -13.13 5.80
CA LEU A 224 -11.54 -13.19 4.77
C LEU A 224 -11.55 -11.96 3.85
N ALA A 225 -12.72 -11.35 3.58
CA ALA A 225 -12.82 -10.10 2.83
C ALA A 225 -12.20 -8.94 3.61
N ILE A 226 -12.49 -8.81 4.92
CA ILE A 226 -11.85 -7.82 5.80
C ILE A 226 -10.33 -8.04 5.80
N ALA A 227 -9.89 -9.27 6.03
CA ALA A 227 -8.47 -9.58 6.00
C ALA A 227 -7.84 -9.26 4.64
N THR A 228 -8.52 -9.55 3.54
CA THR A 228 -8.08 -9.25 2.16
C THR A 228 -7.95 -7.74 1.93
N ALA A 229 -8.93 -6.95 2.39
CA ALA A 229 -8.84 -5.49 2.34
C ALA A 229 -7.62 -4.98 3.15
N VAL A 230 -7.43 -5.51 4.36
CA VAL A 230 -6.49 -4.94 5.33
C VAL A 230 -5.04 -5.44 5.20
N TYR A 231 -4.77 -6.67 4.73
CA TYR A 231 -3.42 -7.27 4.83
C TYR A 231 -2.32 -6.44 4.14
N THR A 232 -2.68 -5.66 3.11
CA THR A 232 -1.74 -4.77 2.43
C THR A 232 -1.17 -3.70 3.36
N ALA A 233 -1.91 -3.24 4.38
CA ALA A 233 -1.38 -2.32 5.38
C ALA A 233 -0.20 -2.96 6.12
N TYR A 234 -0.29 -4.25 6.44
CA TYR A 234 0.81 -4.97 7.09
C TYR A 234 1.97 -5.28 6.13
N LEU A 235 1.67 -5.52 4.84
CA LEU A 235 2.71 -5.61 3.79
C LEU A 235 3.50 -4.30 3.70
N PHE A 236 2.80 -3.17 3.69
CA PHE A 236 3.40 -1.84 3.70
C PHE A 236 4.19 -1.55 4.98
N ALA A 237 3.64 -1.88 6.16
CA ALA A 237 4.33 -1.73 7.43
C ALA A 237 5.59 -2.62 7.56
N GLN A 238 5.67 -3.73 6.81
CA GLN A 238 6.87 -4.57 6.77
C GLN A 238 8.08 -3.85 6.14
N ALA A 239 7.85 -2.86 5.28
CA ALA A 239 8.90 -1.99 4.76
C ALA A 239 9.28 -0.90 5.79
N ARG A 240 9.90 -1.32 6.90
CA ARG A 240 10.20 -0.48 8.09
C ARG A 240 10.96 0.83 7.84
N ALA A 241 11.64 0.96 6.71
CA ALA A 241 12.34 2.20 6.36
C ALA A 241 11.43 3.27 5.72
N ARG A 242 10.19 2.92 5.36
CA ARG A 242 9.19 3.82 4.78
C ARG A 242 8.19 4.23 5.85
N ASP A 243 8.32 5.43 6.38
CA ASP A 243 7.59 5.82 7.59
C ASP A 243 6.10 6.07 7.35
N LEU A 244 5.73 6.62 6.18
CA LEU A 244 4.32 6.83 5.83
C LEU A 244 3.51 5.53 5.89
N TRP A 245 4.09 4.47 5.33
CA TRP A 245 3.49 3.13 5.28
C TRP A 245 3.36 2.41 6.62
N GLN A 246 3.97 2.96 7.68
CA GLN A 246 3.81 2.45 9.05
C GLN A 246 2.65 3.13 9.79
N SER A 247 1.87 3.99 9.13
CA SER A 247 0.72 4.65 9.76
C SER A 247 -0.26 3.62 10.33
N PRO A 248 -0.63 3.74 11.62
CA PRO A 248 -1.68 2.92 12.23
C PRO A 248 -3.07 3.14 11.60
N LEU A 249 -3.27 4.23 10.85
CA LEU A 249 -4.50 4.51 10.12
C LEU A 249 -4.61 3.74 8.80
N LEU A 250 -3.53 3.12 8.32
CA LEU A 250 -3.54 2.43 7.03
C LEU A 250 -4.51 1.22 6.96
N PRO A 251 -4.62 0.36 8.00
CA PRO A 251 -5.67 -0.66 8.06
C PRO A 251 -7.11 -0.11 7.91
N PRO A 252 -7.57 0.89 8.71
CA PRO A 252 -8.91 1.44 8.52
C PRO A 252 -9.06 2.18 7.19
N HIS A 253 -8.02 2.83 6.66
CA HIS A 253 -8.03 3.40 5.30
C HIS A 253 -8.41 2.34 4.27
N LEU A 254 -7.66 1.24 4.20
CA LEU A 254 -7.89 0.19 3.19
C LEU A 254 -9.25 -0.49 3.35
N LEU A 255 -9.75 -0.64 4.58
CA LEU A 255 -11.08 -1.20 4.81
C LEU A 255 -12.18 -0.27 4.29
N VAL A 256 -12.12 1.03 4.62
CA VAL A 256 -13.09 2.03 4.14
C VAL A 256 -13.03 2.17 2.62
N GLN A 257 -11.82 2.17 2.04
CA GLN A 257 -11.63 2.21 0.59
C GLN A 257 -12.21 0.97 -0.09
N ALA A 258 -12.04 -0.22 0.49
CA ALA A 258 -12.66 -1.43 -0.03
C ALA A 258 -14.20 -1.31 -0.02
N LEU A 259 -14.80 -0.86 1.10
CA LEU A 259 -16.25 -0.66 1.18
C LEU A 259 -16.74 0.38 0.16
N MET A 260 -16.01 1.49 -0.01
CA MET A 260 -16.30 2.52 -1.01
C MET A 260 -16.21 1.96 -2.44
N ALA A 261 -15.16 1.21 -2.76
CA ALA A 261 -14.98 0.58 -4.08
C ALA A 261 -16.05 -0.49 -4.36
N GLY A 262 -16.41 -1.28 -3.35
CA GLY A 262 -17.50 -2.25 -3.42
C GLY A 262 -18.85 -1.58 -3.70
N ALA A 263 -19.20 -0.54 -2.93
CA ALA A 263 -20.42 0.23 -3.15
C ALA A 263 -20.45 0.86 -4.54
N ALA A 264 -19.32 1.41 -4.99
CA ALA A 264 -19.17 2.02 -6.31
C ALA A 264 -19.44 1.02 -7.44
N VAL A 265 -18.93 -0.21 -7.37
CA VAL A 265 -19.14 -1.23 -8.42
C VAL A 265 -20.53 -1.86 -8.34
N LEU A 266 -21.08 -2.04 -7.14
CA LEU A 266 -22.40 -2.63 -6.95
C LEU A 266 -23.55 -1.68 -7.30
N LEU A 267 -23.37 -0.37 -7.11
CA LEU A 267 -24.45 0.61 -7.33
C LEU A 267 -24.99 0.60 -8.77
N PRO A 268 -24.16 0.61 -9.84
CA PRO A 268 -24.63 0.39 -11.20
C PRO A 268 -25.33 -0.95 -11.36
N ALA A 269 -24.77 -2.05 -10.83
CA ALA A 269 -25.41 -3.37 -10.98
C ALA A 269 -26.80 -3.41 -10.32
N ALA A 270 -26.93 -2.85 -9.11
CA ALA A 270 -28.19 -2.77 -8.38
C ALA A 270 -29.27 -2.01 -9.15
N ALA A 271 -28.90 -0.93 -9.83
CA ALA A 271 -29.83 -0.17 -10.68
C ALA A 271 -30.44 -0.99 -11.84
N TRP A 272 -29.88 -2.16 -12.16
CA TRP A 272 -30.39 -3.06 -13.20
C TRP A 272 -31.06 -4.32 -12.63
N VAL A 273 -30.43 -4.96 -11.64
CA VAL A 273 -30.89 -6.27 -11.15
C VAL A 273 -31.74 -6.18 -9.87
N GLU A 274 -31.62 -5.11 -9.10
CA GLU A 274 -32.24 -5.00 -7.78
C GLU A 274 -32.44 -3.51 -7.40
N VAL A 275 -33.31 -2.83 -8.15
CA VAL A 275 -33.45 -1.36 -8.13
C VAL A 275 -33.72 -0.82 -6.72
N ALA A 276 -34.45 -1.56 -5.90
CA ALA A 276 -34.76 -1.19 -4.51
C ALA A 276 -33.50 -1.04 -3.63
N ALA A 277 -32.39 -1.72 -3.96
CA ALA A 277 -31.13 -1.65 -3.24
C ALA A 277 -30.28 -0.42 -3.61
N ALA A 278 -30.54 0.21 -4.78
CA ALA A 278 -29.70 1.29 -5.29
C ALA A 278 -29.60 2.51 -4.35
N PRO A 279 -30.69 3.00 -3.72
CA PRO A 279 -30.59 4.11 -2.77
C PRO A 279 -29.71 3.79 -1.57
N ALA A 280 -29.83 2.58 -1.00
CA ALA A 280 -29.01 2.16 0.13
C ALA A 280 -27.52 2.10 -0.25
N LEU A 281 -27.19 1.55 -1.42
CA LEU A 281 -25.81 1.53 -1.93
C LEU A 281 -25.26 2.92 -2.21
N ALA A 282 -26.07 3.84 -2.72
CA ALA A 282 -25.67 5.24 -2.91
C ALA A 282 -25.38 5.93 -1.58
N THR A 283 -26.20 5.68 -0.54
CA THR A 283 -25.94 6.19 0.82
C THR A 283 -24.68 5.60 1.41
N VAL A 284 -24.43 4.30 1.26
CA VAL A 284 -23.18 3.67 1.72
C VAL A 284 -21.97 4.26 0.98
N LEU A 285 -22.07 4.46 -0.34
CA LEU A 285 -21.01 5.06 -1.13
C LEU A 285 -20.67 6.47 -0.60
N ALA A 286 -21.70 7.30 -0.36
CA ALA A 286 -21.50 8.62 0.21
C ALA A 286 -20.89 8.58 1.62
N ALA A 287 -21.40 7.71 2.50
CA ALA A 287 -20.90 7.58 3.87
C ALA A 287 -19.43 7.12 3.90
N THR A 288 -19.07 6.13 3.08
CA THR A 288 -17.69 5.63 2.98
C THR A 288 -16.75 6.64 2.32
N ALA A 289 -17.23 7.43 1.36
CA ALA A 289 -16.48 8.57 0.81
C ALA A 289 -16.21 9.65 1.87
N VAL A 290 -17.20 10.00 2.69
CA VAL A 290 -17.02 10.93 3.83
C VAL A 290 -15.99 10.37 4.82
N MET A 291 -16.12 9.10 5.22
CA MET A 291 -15.14 8.44 6.10
C MET A 291 -13.74 8.44 5.50
N HIS A 292 -13.62 8.16 4.20
CA HIS A 292 -12.34 8.20 3.49
C HIS A 292 -11.70 9.60 3.58
N LEU A 293 -12.46 10.66 3.30
CA LEU A 293 -11.98 12.03 3.40
C LEU A 293 -11.54 12.40 4.83
N PHE A 294 -12.29 11.97 5.85
CA PHE A 294 -11.90 12.19 7.24
C PHE A 294 -10.63 11.45 7.64
N LEU A 295 -10.48 10.19 7.21
CA LEU A 295 -9.26 9.43 7.45
C LEU A 295 -8.07 10.10 6.77
N VAL A 296 -8.23 10.57 5.52
CA VAL A 296 -7.16 11.29 4.79
C VAL A 296 -6.83 12.61 5.47
N ALA A 297 -7.83 13.35 5.93
CA ALA A 297 -7.60 14.55 6.72
C ALA A 297 -6.82 14.23 8.00
N GLY A 298 -7.16 13.15 8.71
CA GLY A 298 -6.42 12.67 9.88
C GLY A 298 -4.96 12.35 9.56
N GLU A 299 -4.72 11.56 8.51
CA GLU A 299 -3.37 11.19 8.05
C GLU A 299 -2.55 12.43 7.66
N VAL A 300 -3.13 13.43 6.99
CA VAL A 300 -2.39 14.59 6.49
C VAL A 300 -2.19 15.68 7.55
N THR A 301 -3.15 15.88 8.46
CA THR A 301 -3.15 17.01 9.41
C THR A 301 -2.55 16.69 10.76
N LEU A 302 -2.57 15.42 11.18
CA LEU A 302 -1.95 15.02 12.44
C LEU A 302 -0.42 15.16 12.38
N GLY A 303 0.19 15.40 13.54
CA GLY A 303 1.63 15.59 13.66
C GLY A 303 2.40 14.32 13.29
N HIS A 304 3.33 14.45 12.33
CA HIS A 304 4.19 13.36 11.89
C HIS A 304 5.51 13.38 12.68
N PRO A 305 5.82 12.32 13.47
CA PRO A 305 6.95 12.35 14.39
C PRO A 305 8.32 12.33 13.70
N THR A 306 8.41 11.79 12.48
CA THR A 306 9.70 11.67 11.76
C THR A 306 9.80 12.66 10.60
N ALA A 307 11.03 13.08 10.29
CA ALA A 307 11.31 13.90 9.11
C ALA A 307 10.94 13.16 7.79
N HIS A 308 11.16 11.84 7.74
CA HIS A 308 10.80 11.04 6.57
C HIS A 308 9.28 10.97 6.35
N ALA A 309 8.47 10.81 7.40
CA ALA A 309 7.02 10.81 7.26
C ALA A 309 6.50 12.18 6.80
N ARG A 310 7.00 13.27 7.42
CA ARG A 310 6.68 14.65 6.98
C ARG A 310 7.02 14.86 5.51
N ARG A 311 8.21 14.42 5.08
CA ARG A 311 8.63 14.58 3.70
C ARG A 311 7.75 13.79 2.72
N ALA A 312 7.34 12.57 3.07
CA ALA A 312 6.43 11.78 2.25
C ALA A 312 5.07 12.49 2.07
N ILE A 313 4.51 13.06 3.14
CA ILE A 313 3.26 13.83 3.08
C ILE A 313 3.42 15.12 2.28
N GLU A 314 4.55 15.82 2.40
CA GLU A 314 4.85 16.98 1.56
C GLU A 314 4.89 16.59 0.07
N GLU A 315 5.57 15.50 -0.28
CA GLU A 315 5.61 14.99 -1.65
C GLU A 315 4.22 14.58 -2.17
N MET A 316 3.37 14.05 -1.28
CA MET A 316 1.99 13.67 -1.58
C MET A 316 1.08 14.88 -1.81
N THR A 317 1.18 15.92 -0.98
CA THR A 317 0.19 17.01 -0.91
C THR A 317 0.60 18.27 -1.64
N ARG A 318 1.91 18.54 -1.76
CA ARG A 318 2.46 19.76 -2.36
C ARG A 318 3.58 19.50 -3.36
N GLY A 319 4.21 18.33 -3.31
CA GLY A 319 5.31 17.93 -4.18
C GLY A 319 4.83 17.16 -5.40
N ARG A 320 5.64 16.16 -5.79
CA ARG A 320 5.50 15.46 -7.08
C ARG A 320 4.15 14.79 -7.30
N PHE A 321 3.47 14.36 -6.24
CA PHE A 321 2.20 13.62 -6.33
C PHE A 321 0.97 14.45 -5.96
N ALA A 322 1.13 15.77 -5.77
CA ALA A 322 0.04 16.67 -5.39
C ALA A 322 -1.14 16.63 -6.36
N ALA A 323 -0.89 16.58 -7.68
CA ALA A 323 -1.96 16.51 -8.67
C ALA A 323 -2.83 15.26 -8.52
N TRP A 324 -2.21 14.09 -8.31
CA TRP A 324 -2.90 12.84 -8.04
C TRP A 324 -3.65 12.86 -6.71
N PHE A 325 -3.03 13.40 -5.66
CA PHE A 325 -3.67 13.52 -4.35
C PHE A 325 -4.92 14.41 -4.41
N TRP A 326 -4.80 15.64 -4.93
CA TRP A 326 -5.90 16.59 -4.95
C TRP A 326 -7.00 16.20 -5.93
N SER A 327 -6.68 15.61 -7.08
CA SER A 327 -7.69 15.02 -7.96
C SER A 327 -8.43 13.87 -7.28
N GLY A 328 -7.71 13.01 -6.56
CA GLY A 328 -8.29 11.96 -5.72
C GLY A 328 -9.27 12.49 -4.70
N MET A 329 -8.89 13.54 -3.96
CA MET A 329 -9.74 14.19 -2.96
C MET A 329 -10.96 14.89 -3.57
N ALA A 330 -10.79 15.59 -4.69
CA ALA A 330 -11.90 16.25 -5.38
C ALA A 330 -12.93 15.23 -5.89
N LEU A 331 -12.47 14.12 -6.47
CA LEU A 331 -13.34 13.03 -6.92
C LEU A 331 -14.01 12.32 -5.73
N ALA A 332 -13.28 12.02 -4.65
CA ALA A 332 -13.88 11.45 -3.45
C ALA A 332 -14.93 12.38 -2.81
N ALA A 333 -14.70 13.70 -2.82
CA ALA A 333 -15.70 14.69 -2.38
C ALA A 333 -16.94 14.70 -3.29
N LEU A 334 -16.77 14.58 -4.60
CA LEU A 334 -17.90 14.46 -5.53
C LEU A 334 -18.65 13.13 -5.35
N ALA A 335 -17.98 12.05 -4.96
CA ALA A 335 -18.62 10.76 -4.66
C ALA A 335 -19.58 10.84 -3.45
N VAL A 336 -19.39 11.81 -2.53
CA VAL A 336 -20.36 12.09 -1.46
C VAL A 336 -21.73 12.45 -2.04
N ALA A 337 -21.77 13.06 -3.23
CA ALA A 337 -23.01 13.46 -3.88
C ALA A 337 -23.80 12.28 -4.52
N ALA A 338 -23.30 11.04 -4.43
CA ALA A 338 -23.89 9.87 -5.09
C ALA A 338 -25.42 9.70 -4.93
N PRO A 339 -26.04 9.92 -3.75
CA PRO A 339 -27.49 9.82 -3.58
C PRO A 339 -28.29 10.81 -4.43
N TRP A 340 -27.69 11.95 -4.80
CA TRP A 340 -28.36 13.03 -5.53
C TRP A 340 -27.96 13.11 -7.01
N LEU A 341 -26.88 12.44 -7.42
CA LEU A 341 -26.41 12.48 -8.82
C LEU A 341 -27.40 11.83 -9.80
N GLY A 342 -28.20 10.86 -9.33
CA GLY A 342 -29.18 10.15 -10.18
C GLY A 342 -28.59 9.29 -11.29
N VAL A 343 -27.26 9.25 -11.43
CA VAL A 343 -26.53 8.48 -12.44
C VAL A 343 -25.56 7.52 -11.74
N PRO A 344 -25.96 6.25 -11.50
CA PRO A 344 -25.15 5.24 -10.83
C PRO A 344 -23.76 5.05 -11.42
N ALA A 345 -23.65 5.00 -12.74
CA ALA A 345 -22.38 4.80 -13.45
C ALA A 345 -21.40 5.97 -13.24
N LEU A 346 -21.90 7.21 -13.19
CA LEU A 346 -21.08 8.39 -12.91
C LEU A 346 -20.58 8.37 -11.46
N SER A 347 -21.45 8.02 -10.51
CA SER A 347 -21.10 7.89 -9.09
C SER A 347 -19.99 6.85 -8.90
N ALA A 348 -20.10 5.72 -9.61
CA ALA A 348 -19.08 4.67 -9.63
C ALA A 348 -17.74 5.16 -10.19
N ALA A 349 -17.76 5.80 -11.36
CA ALA A 349 -16.55 6.28 -12.04
C ALA A 349 -15.80 7.33 -11.20
N VAL A 350 -16.54 8.27 -10.59
CA VAL A 350 -15.99 9.30 -9.72
C VAL A 350 -15.36 8.68 -8.48
N ALA A 351 -16.06 7.76 -7.81
CA ALA A 351 -15.52 7.10 -6.61
C ALA A 351 -14.26 6.27 -6.90
N LEU A 352 -14.31 5.41 -7.93
CA LEU A 352 -13.17 4.55 -8.29
C LEU A 352 -11.99 5.36 -8.82
N GLY A 353 -12.23 6.41 -9.61
CA GLY A 353 -11.20 7.33 -10.07
C GLY A 353 -10.55 8.08 -8.92
N GLY A 354 -11.34 8.52 -7.94
CA GLY A 354 -10.86 9.17 -6.72
C GLY A 354 -9.96 8.26 -5.88
N LEU A 355 -10.40 7.02 -5.67
CA LEU A 355 -9.62 6.00 -4.97
C LEU A 355 -8.32 5.66 -5.71
N LEU A 356 -8.36 5.44 -7.02
CA LEU A 356 -7.16 5.14 -7.82
C LEU A 356 -6.12 6.25 -7.72
N ALA A 357 -6.56 7.51 -7.86
CA ALA A 357 -5.67 8.66 -7.80
C ALA A 357 -5.05 8.82 -6.40
N PHE A 358 -5.84 8.64 -5.33
CA PHE A 358 -5.33 8.66 -3.96
C PHE A 358 -4.37 7.50 -3.68
N GLU A 359 -4.71 6.27 -4.05
CA GLU A 359 -3.85 5.10 -3.85
C GLU A 359 -2.52 5.26 -4.59
N HIS A 360 -2.55 5.79 -5.81
CA HIS A 360 -1.33 6.13 -6.54
C HIS A 360 -0.49 7.16 -5.81
N ALA A 361 -1.09 8.27 -5.36
CA ALA A 361 -0.38 9.28 -4.60
C ALA A 361 0.23 8.73 -3.30
N TYR A 362 -0.53 7.94 -2.53
CA TYR A 362 -0.10 7.40 -1.24
C TYR A 362 1.04 6.39 -1.37
N VAL A 363 0.92 5.44 -2.29
CA VAL A 363 1.97 4.43 -2.55
C VAL A 363 3.24 5.13 -3.06
N GLN A 364 3.11 6.00 -4.06
CA GLN A 364 4.28 6.62 -4.68
C GLN A 364 4.98 7.63 -3.77
N ALA A 365 4.23 8.37 -2.95
CA ALA A 365 4.81 9.27 -1.96
C ALA A 365 5.54 8.54 -0.82
N GLY A 366 5.06 7.36 -0.39
CA GLY A 366 5.72 6.60 0.67
C GLY A 366 7.14 6.13 0.30
N GLN A 367 7.38 5.85 -0.99
CA GLN A 367 8.70 5.41 -1.49
C GLN A 367 9.57 6.53 -2.08
N SER A 368 9.03 7.73 -2.27
CA SER A 368 9.76 8.86 -2.85
C SER A 368 10.82 9.44 -1.94
N VAL A 369 10.72 9.20 -0.63
CA VAL A 369 11.69 9.67 0.36
C VAL A 369 12.90 8.74 0.34
N PRO A 370 14.15 9.24 0.26
CA PRO A 370 15.31 8.35 0.26
C PRO A 370 15.44 7.53 1.54
N LEU A 371 15.98 6.32 1.40
CA LEU A 371 16.23 5.39 2.49
C LEU A 371 17.47 5.84 3.27
N ALA A 372 17.30 6.07 4.57
CA ALA A 372 18.43 6.26 5.48
C ALA A 372 19.02 4.91 5.89
#